data_AF-A0A3L7LS25-F1
#
_entry.id   AF-A0A3L7LS25-F1
#
_cell.length_a   1.000
_cell.length_b   1.000
_cell.length_c   1.000
_cell.angle_alpha   90.00
_cell.angle_beta   90.00
_cell.angle_gamma   90.00
#
_symmetry.space_group_name_H-M   'P 1'
#
loop_
_entity.id
_entity.type
_entity.pdbx_description
1 polymer ?
#
loop_
_entity_poly.entity_id
_entity_poly.type
_entity_poly.pdbx_seq_one_letter_code
_entity_poly.pdbx_strand_id
1 'polypeptide(L)'
;LPMDPMVGVDFLQGDFREPLVLQALLERVGEQKVQVVSSDMAPNMSGTPAVDIPKSMYLVELVLDMCRDVLAPGGSFLVKVFQGEGFDEYLREIRALFTKVKIRKPDASRARSREVYIVATGRKL
;
A
#
# COMPACT_ATOMS: atom_id res chain seq x y z
N LEU A 1 17.88 1.09 -3.72
CA LEU A 1 18.76 0.46 -4.72
C LEU A 1 18.26 0.86 -6.10
N PRO A 2 19.13 1.08 -7.08
CA PRO A 2 18.70 1.29 -8.47
C PRO A 2 18.04 0.01 -9.00
N MET A 3 17.08 0.17 -9.92
CA MET A 3 16.39 -0.90 -10.64
C MET A 3 16.66 -0.71 -12.14
N ASP A 4 16.86 -1.80 -12.86
CA ASP A 4 16.98 -1.75 -14.32
C ASP A 4 15.65 -1.36 -14.97
N PRO A 5 15.65 -0.54 -16.02
CA PRO A 5 14.42 -0.12 -16.69
C PRO A 5 13.73 -1.32 -17.34
N MET A 6 12.41 -1.35 -17.25
CA MET A 6 11.55 -2.36 -17.87
C MET A 6 10.68 -1.71 -18.94
N VAL A 7 10.55 -2.37 -20.10
CA VAL A 7 9.72 -1.87 -21.20
C VAL A 7 8.25 -1.79 -20.74
N GLY A 8 7.62 -0.63 -20.96
CA GLY A 8 6.23 -0.39 -20.57
C GLY A 8 6.03 -0.08 -19.08
N VAL A 9 7.10 0.18 -18.33
CA VAL A 9 7.05 0.58 -16.92
C VAL A 9 7.71 1.94 -16.75
N ASP A 10 6.93 2.91 -16.29
CA ASP A 10 7.47 4.19 -15.83
C ASP A 10 8.03 4.02 -14.41
N PHE A 11 9.35 4.17 -14.29
CA PHE A 11 10.05 4.03 -13.01
C PHE A 11 10.30 5.40 -12.37
N LEU A 12 9.98 5.51 -11.08
CA LEU A 12 10.31 6.65 -10.24
C LEU A 12 11.13 6.17 -9.05
N GLN A 13 12.39 6.60 -8.98
CA GLN A 13 13.26 6.31 -7.86
C GLN A 13 13.15 7.42 -6.81
N GLY A 14 12.79 7.05 -5.58
CA GLY A 14 12.74 7.98 -4.46
C GLY A 14 12.25 7.29 -3.19
N ASP A 15 12.21 8.04 -2.09
CA ASP A 15 11.58 7.62 -0.85
C ASP A 15 10.10 8.03 -0.88
N PHE A 16 9.20 7.06 -0.78
CA PHE A 16 7.76 7.31 -0.80
C PHE A 16 7.27 8.19 0.35
N ARG A 17 8.05 8.32 1.43
CA ARG A 17 7.75 9.20 2.56
C ARG A 17 8.03 10.67 2.25
N GLU A 18 8.80 10.97 1.21
CA GLU A 18 9.13 12.33 0.82
C GLU A 18 8.01 12.94 -0.03
N PRO A 19 7.45 14.11 0.37
CA PRO A 19 6.37 14.74 -0.37
C PRO A 19 6.69 15.03 -1.83
N LEU A 20 7.94 15.34 -2.16
CA LEU A 20 8.39 15.60 -3.52
C LEU A 20 8.32 14.35 -4.41
N VAL A 21 8.63 13.18 -3.84
CA VAL A 21 8.54 11.89 -4.56
C VAL A 21 7.08 11.52 -4.79
N LEU A 22 6.22 11.72 -3.77
CA LEU A 22 4.79 11.53 -3.92
C LEU A 22 4.20 12.46 -4.99
N GLN A 23 4.56 13.74 -4.99
CA GLN A 23 4.14 14.69 -6.01
C GLN A 23 4.58 14.24 -7.41
N ALA A 24 5.84 13.84 -7.58
CA ALA A 24 6.36 13.34 -8.85
C ALA A 24 5.66 12.06 -9.33
N LEU A 25 5.16 11.23 -8.41
CA LEU A 25 4.33 10.07 -8.73
C LEU A 25 2.94 10.50 -9.20
N LEU A 26 2.29 11.42 -8.49
CA LEU A 26 0.97 11.95 -8.84
C LEU A 26 0.98 12.63 -10.21
N GLU A 27 2.04 13.39 -10.54
CA GLU A 27 2.22 14.02 -11.85
C GLU A 27 2.32 12.99 -12.99
N ARG A 28 2.94 11.83 -12.74
CA ARG A 28 3.04 10.73 -13.72
C ARG A 28 1.73 9.98 -13.91
N VAL A 29 0.97 9.79 -12.82
CA VAL A 29 -0.40 9.28 -12.90
C VAL A 29 -1.29 10.25 -13.70
N GLY A 30 -1.05 11.56 -13.53
CA GLY A 30 -1.76 12.62 -14.21
C GLY A 30 -3.21 12.74 -13.74
N GLU A 31 -4.06 13.29 -14.61
CA GLU A 31 -5.50 13.45 -14.32
C GLU A 31 -6.28 12.13 -14.38
N GLN A 32 -5.67 11.09 -14.99
CA GLN A 32 -6.31 9.80 -15.15
C GLN A 32 -6.23 9.02 -13.82
N LYS A 33 -7.39 8.53 -13.37
CA LYS A 33 -7.43 7.64 -12.22
C LYS A 33 -6.90 6.25 -12.60
N VAL A 34 -6.13 5.64 -11.71
CA VAL A 34 -5.64 4.27 -11.89
C VAL A 34 -6.71 3.25 -11.52
N GLN A 35 -6.66 2.07 -12.14
CA GLN A 35 -7.61 0.99 -11.83
C GLN A 35 -7.17 0.14 -10.63
N VAL A 36 -5.86 0.08 -10.37
CA VAL A 36 -5.27 -0.71 -9.29
C VAL A 36 -4.16 0.08 -8.62
N VAL A 37 -4.17 0.11 -7.29
CA VAL A 37 -3.02 0.48 -6.47
C VAL A 37 -2.56 -0.76 -5.72
N SER A 38 -1.26 -1.06 -5.79
CA SER A 38 -0.66 -2.19 -5.09
C SER A 38 0.60 -1.74 -4.35
N SER A 39 0.71 -2.10 -3.07
CA SER A 39 1.89 -1.85 -2.26
C SER A 39 2.39 -3.10 -1.57
N ASP A 40 3.67 -3.41 -1.80
CA ASP A 40 4.44 -4.43 -1.09
C ASP A 40 5.53 -3.81 -0.21
N MET A 41 5.34 -2.57 0.24
CA MET A 41 6.34 -1.88 1.04
C MET A 41 6.52 -2.52 2.42
N ALA A 42 7.75 -2.50 2.92
CA ALA A 42 8.12 -2.85 4.26
C ALA A 42 9.30 -1.97 4.69
N PRO A 43 9.35 -1.52 5.95
CA PRO A 43 10.52 -0.80 6.45
C PRO A 43 11.71 -1.76 6.55
N ASN A 44 12.91 -1.19 6.72
CA ASN A 44 14.05 -1.97 7.20
C ASN A 44 13.72 -2.52 8.60
N MET A 45 13.49 -3.83 8.66
CA MET A 45 13.08 -4.53 9.88
C MET A 45 14.26 -4.60 10.86
N SER A 46 14.04 -4.09 12.07
CA SER A 46 14.99 -4.19 13.18
C SER A 46 14.91 -5.53 13.90
N GLY A 47 13.80 -6.27 13.71
CA GLY A 47 13.46 -7.46 14.47
C GLY A 47 12.74 -7.16 15.78
N THR A 48 12.54 -5.88 16.12
CA THR A 48 11.84 -5.44 17.33
C THR A 48 10.42 -4.99 16.97
N PRO A 49 9.36 -5.74 17.34
CA PRO A 49 7.99 -5.42 16.93
C PRO A 49 7.52 -4.02 17.33
N ALA A 50 7.95 -3.53 18.51
CA ALA A 50 7.62 -2.19 19.00
C ALA A 50 8.15 -1.06 18.12
N VAL A 51 9.18 -1.33 17.30
CA VAL A 51 9.75 -0.36 16.34
C VAL A 51 9.24 -0.63 14.93
N ASP A 52 9.15 -1.91 14.55
CA ASP A 52 8.86 -2.33 13.18
C ASP A 52 7.37 -2.17 12.82
N ILE A 53 6.46 -2.42 13.76
CA ILE A 53 5.01 -2.31 13.53
C ILE A 53 4.61 -0.86 13.26
N PRO A 54 4.95 0.15 14.09
CA PRO A 54 4.59 1.53 13.81
C PRO A 54 5.16 2.05 12.48
N LYS A 55 6.42 1.69 12.15
CA LYS A 55 7.03 2.05 10.87
C LYS A 55 6.31 1.42 9.68
N SER A 56 5.86 0.17 9.81
CA SER A 56 5.10 -0.51 8.76
C SER A 56 3.71 0.09 8.60
N MET A 57 3.05 0.45 9.71
CA MET A 57 1.74 1.10 9.69
C MET A 57 1.79 2.45 8.99
N TYR A 58 2.78 3.29 9.34
CA TYR A 58 2.97 4.58 8.70
C TYR A 58 3.10 4.46 7.17
N LEU A 59 3.84 3.46 6.67
CA LEU A 59 3.98 3.25 5.23
C LEU A 59 2.64 2.89 4.56
N VAL A 60 1.82 2.05 5.18
CA VAL A 60 0.54 1.63 4.56
C VAL A 60 -0.54 2.71 4.68
N GLU A 61 -0.45 3.57 5.69
CA GLU A 61 -1.27 4.78 5.83
C GLU A 61 -1.00 5.76 4.68
N LEU A 62 0.27 6.08 4.41
CA LEU A 62 0.66 6.93 3.27
C LEU A 62 0.12 6.39 1.93
N VAL A 63 0.13 5.07 1.75
CA VAL A 63 -0.40 4.44 0.52
C VAL A 63 -1.91 4.61 0.45
N LEU A 64 -2.63 4.44 1.56
CA LEU A 64 -4.08 4.61 1.58
C LEU A 64 -4.48 6.06 1.30
N ASP A 65 -3.73 7.02 1.84
CA ASP A 65 -3.93 8.44 1.58
C ASP A 65 -3.78 8.75 0.09
N MET A 66 -2.65 8.36 -0.52
CA MET A 66 -2.47 8.49 -1.97
C MET A 66 -3.59 7.76 -2.76
N CYS A 67 -3.99 6.58 -2.30
CA CYS A 67 -5.03 5.78 -2.96
C CYS A 67 -6.37 6.54 -3.05
N ARG A 68 -6.71 7.37 -2.05
CA ARG A 68 -7.93 8.20 -2.08
C ARG A 68 -7.90 9.20 -3.23
N ASP A 69 -6.72 9.69 -3.60
CA ASP A 69 -6.58 10.67 -4.67
C ASP A 69 -6.47 10.02 -6.04
N VAL A 70 -5.78 8.89 -6.18
CA VAL A 70 -5.46 8.34 -7.51
C VAL A 70 -6.37 7.23 -8.01
N LEU A 71 -7.02 6.47 -7.13
CA LEU A 71 -7.75 5.26 -7.54
C LEU A 71 -9.11 5.60 -8.18
N ALA A 72 -9.49 4.96 -9.27
CA ALA A 72 -10.79 5.20 -9.89
C ALA A 72 -11.93 4.64 -9.02
N PRO A 73 -13.16 5.20 -9.09
CA PRO A 73 -14.36 4.51 -8.62
C PRO A 73 -14.43 3.10 -9.23
N GLY A 74 -14.78 2.10 -8.42
CA GLY A 74 -14.75 0.69 -8.83
C GLY A 74 -13.36 0.04 -8.81
N GLY A 75 -12.27 0.81 -8.65
CA GLY A 75 -10.89 0.33 -8.62
C GLY A 75 -10.57 -0.61 -7.46
N SER A 76 -9.38 -1.22 -7.53
CA SER A 76 -8.89 -2.18 -6.54
C SER A 76 -7.64 -1.72 -5.81
N PHE A 77 -7.52 -2.14 -4.57
CA PHE A 77 -6.42 -1.82 -3.67
C PHE A 77 -5.86 -3.09 -3.05
N LEU A 78 -4.56 -3.28 -3.17
CA LEU A 78 -3.81 -4.40 -2.60
C LEU A 78 -2.68 -3.85 -1.73
N VAL A 79 -2.63 -4.22 -0.46
CA VAL A 79 -1.57 -3.76 0.42
C VAL A 79 -1.09 -4.86 1.35
N LYS A 80 0.24 -5.03 1.42
CA LYS A 80 0.89 -5.83 2.44
C LYS A 80 0.86 -5.09 3.77
N VAL A 81 0.43 -5.75 4.83
CA VAL A 81 0.40 -5.20 6.19
C VAL A 81 0.92 -6.24 7.18
N PHE A 82 1.68 -5.80 8.18
CA PHE A 82 2.05 -6.63 9.32
C PHE A 82 1.03 -6.44 10.43
N GLN A 83 0.33 -7.51 10.83
CA GLN A 83 -0.67 -7.40 11.89
C GLN A 83 -0.05 -6.95 13.21
N GLY A 84 -0.63 -5.95 13.83
CA GLY A 84 -0.17 -5.33 15.07
C GLY A 84 -1.07 -4.16 15.47
N GLU A 85 -0.54 -3.27 16.30
CA GLU A 85 -1.21 -2.02 16.65
C GLU A 85 -1.55 -1.20 15.39
N GLY A 86 -2.72 -0.55 15.37
CA GLY A 86 -3.23 0.22 14.23
C GLY A 86 -3.91 -0.61 13.13
N PHE A 87 -3.71 -1.94 13.07
CA PHE A 87 -4.25 -2.78 11.99
C PHE A 87 -5.78 -2.73 11.88
N ASP A 88 -6.50 -2.83 13.00
CA ASP A 88 -7.97 -2.89 12.99
C ASP A 88 -8.60 -1.55 12.59
N GLU A 89 -7.95 -0.43 12.96
CA GLU A 89 -8.36 0.91 12.55
C GLU A 89 -8.13 1.10 11.04
N TYR A 90 -6.94 0.75 10.56
CA TYR A 90 -6.61 0.79 9.14
C TYR A 90 -7.57 -0.08 8.30
N LEU A 91 -7.88 -1.29 8.75
CA LEU A 91 -8.85 -2.18 8.10
C LEU A 91 -10.26 -1.57 8.08
N ARG A 92 -10.65 -0.85 9.13
CA ARG A 92 -11.95 -0.17 9.22
C ARG A 92 -12.05 0.93 8.16
N GLU A 93 -11.00 1.72 7.98
CA GLU A 93 -10.95 2.75 6.94
C GLU A 93 -11.06 2.15 5.53
N ILE A 94 -10.33 1.07 5.25
CA ILE A 94 -10.42 0.38 3.96
C ILE A 94 -11.85 -0.16 3.75
N ARG A 95 -12.48 -0.74 4.77
CA ARG A 95 -13.88 -1.20 4.67
C ARG A 95 -14.86 -0.05 4.43
N ALA A 96 -14.58 1.14 4.95
CA ALA A 96 -15.38 2.32 4.66
C ALA A 96 -15.28 2.72 3.19
N LEU A 97 -14.10 2.62 2.58
CA LEU A 97 -13.81 3.04 1.20
C LEU A 97 -14.16 2.01 0.11
N PHE A 98 -14.24 0.72 0.43
CA PHE A 98 -14.42 -0.34 -0.56
C PHE A 98 -15.70 -1.15 -0.34
N THR A 99 -16.25 -1.71 -1.41
CA THR A 99 -17.44 -2.59 -1.36
C THR A 99 -17.11 -3.97 -0.82
N LYS A 100 -15.91 -4.49 -1.09
CA LYS A 100 -15.47 -5.81 -0.65
C LYS A 100 -14.03 -5.76 -0.18
N VAL A 101 -13.78 -6.31 1.00
CA VAL A 101 -12.46 -6.37 1.62
C VAL A 101 -12.19 -7.78 2.12
N LYS A 102 -11.04 -8.33 1.76
CA LYS A 102 -10.59 -9.67 2.12
C LYS A 102 -9.17 -9.61 2.66
N ILE A 103 -8.91 -10.29 3.78
CA ILE A 103 -7.55 -10.51 4.28
C ILE A 103 -7.07 -11.85 3.73
N ARG A 104 -5.82 -11.89 3.24
CA ARG A 104 -5.21 -13.08 2.67
C ARG A 104 -3.79 -13.25 3.20
N LYS A 105 -3.48 -14.44 3.68
CA LYS A 105 -2.12 -14.90 3.95
C LYS A 105 -1.67 -15.69 2.71
N PRO A 106 -0.69 -15.21 1.92
CA PRO A 106 -0.21 -15.96 0.77
C PRO A 106 0.55 -17.20 1.23
N ASP A 107 0.47 -18.29 0.46
CA ASP A 107 1.22 -19.53 0.73
C ASP A 107 2.74 -19.30 0.64
N ALA A 108 3.17 -18.31 -0.15
CA ALA A 108 4.56 -17.88 -0.25
C ALA A 108 5.07 -17.15 1.02
N SER A 109 4.18 -16.73 1.92
CA SER A 109 4.56 -16.03 3.15
C SER A 109 5.04 -17.03 4.19
N ARG A 110 6.15 -16.72 4.88
CA ARG A 110 6.66 -17.58 5.96
C ARG A 110 5.61 -17.73 7.06
N ALA A 111 5.41 -18.94 7.57
CA ALA A 111 4.42 -19.24 8.61
C ALA A 111 4.58 -18.36 9.87
N ARG A 112 5.81 -18.03 10.25
CA ARG A 112 6.10 -17.16 11.40
C ARG A 112 5.88 -15.66 11.17
N SER A 113 5.70 -15.24 9.91
CA SER A 113 5.49 -13.83 9.59
C SER A 113 4.07 -13.41 9.98
N ARG A 114 3.92 -12.22 10.56
CA ARG A 114 2.61 -11.59 10.83
C ARG A 114 2.04 -10.84 9.61
N GLU A 115 2.70 -10.97 8.47
CA GLU A 115 2.31 -10.39 7.21
C GLU A 115 1.01 -10.98 6.68
N VAL A 116 0.10 -10.11 6.26
CA VAL A 116 -1.10 -10.43 5.50
C VAL A 116 -1.25 -9.40 4.38
N TYR A 117 -2.00 -9.75 3.34
CA TYR A 117 -2.44 -8.80 2.33
C TYR A 117 -3.90 -8.46 2.55
N ILE A 118 -4.22 -7.17 2.51
CA ILE A 118 -5.59 -6.70 2.41
C ILE A 118 -5.89 -6.52 0.92
N VAL A 119 -6.87 -7.27 0.42
CA VAL A 119 -7.38 -7.19 -0.94
C VAL A 119 -8.74 -6.52 -0.89
N ALA A 120 -8.80 -5.27 -1.35
CA ALA A 120 -10.01 -4.47 -1.38
C ALA A 120 -10.40 -4.17 -2.84
N THR A 121 -11.67 -4.35 -3.18
CA THR A 121 -12.17 -4.21 -4.55
C THR A 121 -13.43 -3.37 -4.56
N GLY A 122 -13.63 -2.62 -5.65
CA GLY A 122 -14.79 -1.78 -5.84
C GLY A 122 -14.74 -0.57 -4.91
N ARG A 123 -13.80 0.36 -5.18
CA ARG A 123 -13.73 1.67 -4.51
C ARG A 123 -15.09 2.36 -4.63
N LYS A 124 -15.65 2.79 -3.49
CA LYS A 124 -16.88 3.59 -3.42
C LYS A 124 -16.59 5.02 -3.93
N LEU A 125 -17.63 5.68 -4.43
CA LEU A 125 -17.59 7.09 -4.85
C LEU A 125 -17.35 7.99 -3.64
#